data_AF-A0A534Z9F1-F1
#
_entry.id   AF-A0A534Z9F1-F1
#
_cell.length_a   1.000
_cell.length_b   1.000
_cell.length_c   1.000
_cell.angle_alpha   90.00
_cell.angle_beta   90.00
_cell.angle_gamma   90.00
#
_symmetry.space_group_name_H-M   'P 1'
#
loop_
_entity.id
_entity.type
_entity.pdbx_description
1 polymer ?
#
loop_
_entity_poly.entity_id
_entity_poly.type
_entity_poly.pdbx_seq_one_letter_code
_entity_poly.pdbx_strand_id
1 'polypeptide(L)'
;MKVGLTGFPGAGKTTVFNALTGLHAASAGPGLNLGVIKVPDARVDALAAIYQPRKTTYAEVSFVDFPPARSAPERRTVLDAATVAQLRDADALVEVVRGFPDVAGAPPTPAADLESFAAELVLADLAVIEKRLERLKKEKGHERERALLERLAPSLEAGTPLRTLGLAPEERALLAGFAFLSLRPLLVVLNVPEAAAAVPLPEEVAARARAEGAEAMALSARLEAEIAELEPADRDAFLADLGLAESARARFIRASYALLDLISFLTTGEDECRAWPIRRGTTALKAAGKVHSDIERGFIRAEVIAYDEFMRLGSEAKCREAGKL
;
A
#
# COMPACT_ATOMS: atom_id res chain seq x y z
N MET A 1 -9.24 -1.23 -2.83
CA MET A 1 -8.25 -0.48 -2.03
C MET A 1 -7.26 0.11 -3.00
N LYS A 2 -6.89 1.38 -2.83
CA LYS A 2 -6.00 2.12 -3.73
C LYS A 2 -4.70 2.46 -3.00
N VAL A 3 -3.56 2.14 -3.60
CA VAL A 3 -2.24 2.56 -3.11
C VAL A 3 -1.72 3.64 -4.05
N GLY A 4 -1.39 4.79 -3.48
CA GLY A 4 -0.90 5.94 -4.22
C GLY A 4 0.61 5.96 -4.32
N LEU A 5 1.16 5.94 -5.54
CA LEU A 5 2.60 6.14 -5.74
C LEU A 5 2.89 7.64 -5.87
N THR A 6 3.83 8.09 -5.05
CA THR A 6 4.41 9.44 -5.03
C THR A 6 5.93 9.36 -5.21
N GLY A 7 6.56 10.49 -5.48
CA GLY A 7 8.00 10.56 -5.69
C GLY A 7 8.41 11.84 -6.39
N PHE A 8 9.61 12.33 -6.07
CA PHE A 8 10.20 13.50 -6.72
C PHE A 8 10.44 13.27 -8.22
N PRO A 9 10.45 14.35 -9.02
CA PRO A 9 10.87 14.28 -10.41
C PRO A 9 12.24 13.59 -10.55
N GLY A 10 12.31 12.56 -11.40
CA GLY A 10 13.55 11.80 -11.61
C GLY A 10 13.81 10.67 -10.60
N ALA A 11 12.93 10.42 -9.63
CA ALA A 11 13.05 9.27 -8.72
C ALA A 11 12.77 7.91 -9.39
N GLY A 12 12.27 7.90 -10.63
CA GLY A 12 11.91 6.69 -11.37
C GLY A 12 10.54 6.12 -11.01
N LYS A 13 9.64 6.93 -10.42
CA LYS A 13 8.27 6.55 -10.02
C LYS A 13 7.51 5.74 -11.09
N THR A 14 7.46 6.22 -12.34
CA THR A 14 6.75 5.49 -13.41
C THR A 14 7.47 4.21 -13.83
N THR A 15 8.79 4.15 -13.76
CA THR A 15 9.55 2.90 -13.97
C THR A 15 9.21 1.89 -12.88
N VAL A 16 9.14 2.32 -11.62
CA VAL A 16 8.69 1.49 -10.50
C VAL A 16 7.26 1.02 -10.73
N PHE A 17 6.34 1.92 -11.10
CA PHE A 17 4.96 1.56 -11.41
C PHE A 17 4.87 0.49 -12.51
N ASN A 18 5.57 0.67 -13.62
CA ASN A 18 5.57 -0.28 -14.73
C ASN A 18 6.17 -1.64 -14.33
N ALA A 19 7.32 -1.63 -13.66
CA ALA A 19 7.97 -2.85 -13.18
C ALA A 19 7.09 -3.65 -12.22
N LEU A 20 6.37 -2.97 -11.33
CA LEU A 20 5.49 -3.62 -10.35
C LEU A 20 4.19 -4.12 -10.98
N THR A 21 3.61 -3.35 -11.89
CA THR A 21 2.31 -3.67 -12.50
C THR A 21 2.43 -4.62 -13.68
N GLY A 22 3.59 -4.69 -14.32
CA GLY A 22 3.76 -5.34 -15.63
C GLY A 22 3.06 -4.59 -16.75
N LEU A 23 2.73 -3.30 -16.54
CA LEU A 23 2.13 -2.44 -17.55
C LEU A 23 3.22 -1.61 -18.25
N HIS A 24 2.94 -1.21 -19.49
CA HIS A 24 3.75 -0.23 -20.23
C HIS A 24 3.11 1.15 -20.19
N ALA A 25 2.91 1.71 -18.98
CA ALA A 25 2.36 3.06 -18.87
C ALA A 25 3.39 4.10 -19.34
N ALA A 26 2.94 5.07 -20.14
CA ALA A 26 3.80 6.14 -20.62
C ALA A 26 4.09 7.15 -19.50
N SER A 27 5.35 7.56 -19.36
CA SER A 27 5.81 8.53 -18.34
C SER A 27 5.38 9.97 -18.58
N ALA A 28 4.75 10.28 -19.73
CA ALA A 28 4.54 11.64 -20.22
C ALA A 28 3.07 11.99 -20.58
N GLY A 29 2.08 11.29 -20.00
CA GLY A 29 0.66 11.55 -20.22
C GLY A 29 0.01 12.38 -19.10
N PRO A 30 -1.00 13.23 -19.38
CA PRO A 30 -1.73 13.99 -18.36
C PRO A 30 -2.74 13.14 -17.55
N GLY A 31 -2.80 11.82 -17.77
CA GLY A 31 -3.75 10.91 -17.14
C GLY A 31 -3.17 10.15 -15.94
N LEU A 32 -4.05 9.76 -15.02
CA LEU A 32 -3.71 8.82 -13.94
C LEU A 32 -3.41 7.45 -14.53
N ASN A 33 -2.28 6.84 -14.19
CA ASN A 33 -2.04 5.44 -14.53
C ASN A 33 -2.61 4.58 -13.41
N LEU A 34 -3.61 3.75 -13.74
CA LEU A 34 -4.18 2.77 -12.82
C LEU A 34 -3.65 1.39 -13.19
N GLY A 35 -3.00 0.73 -12.23
CA GLY A 35 -2.51 -0.63 -12.38
C GLY A 35 -3.14 -1.54 -11.34
N VAL A 36 -3.59 -2.71 -11.74
CA VAL A 36 -4.12 -3.71 -10.81
C VAL A 36 -3.12 -4.85 -10.75
N ILE A 37 -2.64 -5.15 -9.54
CA ILE A 37 -1.67 -6.21 -9.30
C ILE A 37 -2.36 -7.34 -8.53
N LYS A 38 -2.23 -8.56 -9.04
CA LYS A 38 -2.63 -9.78 -8.35
C LYS A 38 -1.64 -10.09 -7.24
N VAL A 39 -2.14 -10.36 -6.05
CA VAL A 39 -1.37 -10.75 -4.87
C VAL A 39 -1.07 -12.23 -4.94
N PRO A 40 0.19 -12.66 -5.13
CA PRO A 40 0.55 -14.07 -5.09
C PRO A 40 0.18 -14.67 -3.73
N ASP A 41 -0.51 -15.81 -3.73
CA ASP A 41 -0.95 -16.47 -2.50
C ASP A 41 -0.89 -18.00 -2.69
N ALA A 42 0.15 -18.61 -2.14
CA ALA A 42 0.38 -20.05 -2.20
C ALA A 42 -0.79 -20.88 -1.66
N ARG A 43 -1.64 -20.29 -0.80
CA ARG A 43 -2.83 -20.96 -0.28
C ARG A 43 -3.88 -21.16 -1.36
N VAL A 44 -4.03 -20.20 -2.25
CA VAL A 44 -4.92 -20.29 -3.41
C VAL A 44 -4.40 -21.34 -4.38
N ASP A 45 -3.08 -21.38 -4.61
CA ASP A 45 -2.44 -22.37 -5.48
C ASP A 45 -2.65 -23.79 -4.96
N ALA A 46 -2.44 -24.01 -3.67
CA ALA A 46 -2.66 -25.30 -3.02
C ALA A 46 -4.12 -25.76 -3.13
N LEU A 47 -5.08 -24.85 -2.93
CA LEU A 47 -6.50 -25.17 -3.05
C LEU A 47 -6.90 -25.43 -4.51
N ALA A 48 -6.35 -24.67 -5.46
CA ALA A 48 -6.56 -24.90 -6.89
C ALA A 48 -6.00 -26.25 -7.34
N ALA A 49 -4.88 -26.71 -6.77
CA ALA A 49 -4.34 -28.04 -7.05
C ALA A 49 -5.26 -29.17 -6.53
N ILE A 50 -5.97 -28.95 -5.43
CA ILE A 50 -6.91 -29.92 -4.83
C ILE A 50 -8.24 -29.96 -5.62
N TYR A 51 -8.85 -28.80 -5.87
CA TYR A 51 -10.18 -28.69 -6.47
C TYR A 51 -10.18 -28.66 -8.00
N GLN A 52 -9.03 -28.40 -8.64
CA GLN A 52 -8.89 -28.24 -10.08
C GLN A 52 -9.99 -27.35 -10.69
N PRO A 53 -10.14 -26.10 -10.19
CA PRO A 53 -11.26 -25.26 -10.56
C PRO A 53 -11.15 -24.82 -12.02
N ARG A 54 -12.30 -24.48 -12.63
CA ARG A 54 -12.32 -23.82 -13.95
C ARG A 54 -11.60 -22.48 -13.95
N LYS A 55 -11.54 -21.81 -12.78
CA LYS A 55 -10.94 -20.48 -12.62
C LYS A 55 -10.24 -20.31 -11.27
N THR A 56 -9.08 -19.67 -11.29
CA THR A 56 -8.35 -19.26 -10.09
C THR A 56 -8.26 -17.74 -10.04
N THR A 57 -8.74 -17.13 -8.95
CA THR A 57 -8.80 -15.68 -8.79
C THR A 57 -8.06 -15.24 -7.53
N TYR A 58 -6.93 -14.57 -7.71
CA TYR A 58 -6.15 -14.00 -6.61
C TYR A 58 -6.77 -12.69 -6.10
N ALA A 59 -6.37 -12.28 -4.90
CA ALA A 59 -6.70 -10.95 -4.40
C ALA A 59 -6.00 -9.88 -5.27
N GLU A 60 -6.61 -8.71 -5.41
CA GLU A 60 -6.10 -7.62 -6.23
C GLU A 60 -5.89 -6.35 -5.41
N VAL A 61 -4.79 -5.66 -5.67
CA VAL A 61 -4.50 -4.32 -5.13
C VAL A 61 -4.36 -3.35 -6.30
N SER A 62 -5.06 -2.22 -6.21
CA SER A 62 -4.99 -1.16 -7.21
C SER A 62 -3.91 -0.16 -6.83
N PHE A 63 -3.02 0.14 -7.77
CA PHE A 63 -1.98 1.14 -7.65
C PHE A 63 -2.28 2.30 -8.59
N VAL A 64 -2.11 3.51 -8.10
CA VAL A 64 -2.32 4.74 -8.87
C VAL A 64 -1.00 5.48 -8.94
N ASP A 65 -0.50 5.68 -10.15
CA ASP A 65 0.62 6.57 -10.41
C ASP A 65 0.10 8.00 -10.55
N PHE A 66 0.36 8.83 -9.55
CA PHE A 66 -0.04 10.24 -9.61
C PHE A 66 0.96 11.03 -10.46
N PRO A 67 0.51 11.89 -11.38
CA PRO A 67 1.42 12.73 -12.14
C PRO A 67 2.24 13.62 -11.19
N PRO A 68 3.49 13.95 -11.56
CA PRO A 68 4.28 14.88 -10.76
C PRO A 68 3.56 16.24 -10.65
N ALA A 69 3.73 16.91 -9.51
CA ALA A 69 3.20 18.24 -9.31
C ALA A 69 3.65 19.18 -10.44
N ARG A 70 2.74 20.02 -10.92
CA ARG A 70 3.04 21.05 -11.93
C ARG A 70 3.64 22.27 -11.24
N SER A 71 4.71 22.06 -10.47
CA SER A 71 5.40 23.14 -9.78
C SER A 71 6.18 23.99 -10.78
N ALA A 72 6.10 25.32 -10.65
CA ALA A 72 7.02 26.22 -11.34
C ALA A 72 8.46 25.93 -10.86
N PRO A 73 9.50 26.10 -11.71
CA PRO A 73 10.89 25.71 -11.43
C PRO A 73 11.51 26.23 -10.13
N GLU A 74 10.91 27.27 -9.54
CA GLU A 74 11.45 28.02 -8.41
C GLU A 74 10.96 27.55 -7.03
N ARG A 75 9.96 26.66 -6.96
CA ARG A 75 9.50 26.07 -5.68
C ARG A 75 9.75 24.57 -5.67
N ARG A 76 10.61 24.11 -4.75
CA ARG A 76 10.81 22.69 -4.40
C ARG A 76 9.59 22.11 -3.65
N THR A 77 8.37 22.46 -4.04
CA THR A 77 7.15 21.89 -3.45
C THR A 77 6.82 20.59 -4.18
N VAL A 78 6.75 19.50 -3.42
CA VAL A 78 6.50 18.14 -3.94
C VAL A 78 5.05 17.94 -4.34
N LEU A 79 4.14 18.62 -3.65
CA LEU A 79 2.70 18.42 -3.76
C LEU A 79 2.01 19.75 -4.06
N ASP A 80 1.48 19.89 -5.27
CA ASP A 80 0.52 20.96 -5.56
C ASP A 80 -0.88 20.58 -5.04
N ALA A 81 -1.79 21.55 -4.98
CA ALA A 81 -3.15 21.33 -4.47
C ALA A 81 -3.92 20.25 -5.26
N ALA A 82 -3.64 20.09 -6.55
CA ALA A 82 -4.27 19.07 -7.39
C ALA A 82 -3.76 17.67 -7.02
N THR A 83 -2.46 17.52 -6.80
CA THR A 83 -1.80 16.29 -6.36
C THR A 83 -2.31 15.93 -4.96
N VAL A 84 -2.35 16.88 -4.02
CA VAL A 84 -2.92 16.67 -2.67
C VAL A 84 -4.35 16.13 -2.76
N ALA A 85 -5.21 16.72 -3.60
CA ALA A 85 -6.59 16.27 -3.76
C ALA A 85 -6.68 14.83 -4.28
N GLN A 86 -5.81 14.47 -5.24
CA GLN A 86 -5.75 13.11 -5.77
C GLN A 86 -5.21 12.11 -4.74
N LEU A 87 -4.19 12.50 -3.97
CA LEU A 87 -3.64 11.67 -2.90
C LEU A 87 -4.66 11.33 -1.84
N ARG A 88 -5.67 12.18 -1.61
CA ARG A 88 -6.76 11.91 -0.65
C ARG A 88 -7.70 10.77 -1.06
N ASP A 89 -7.67 10.32 -2.32
CA ASP A 89 -8.45 9.15 -2.78
C ASP A 89 -7.73 7.81 -2.53
N ALA A 90 -6.45 7.82 -2.14
CA ALA A 90 -5.75 6.58 -1.78
C ALA A 90 -6.22 5.99 -0.41
N ASP A 91 -5.83 4.76 -0.11
CA ASP A 91 -5.94 4.15 1.22
C ASP A 91 -4.57 4.14 1.92
N ALA A 92 -3.48 4.05 1.15
CA ALA A 92 -2.09 4.11 1.60
C ALA A 92 -1.22 4.82 0.56
N LEU A 93 -0.04 5.28 0.98
CA LEU A 93 0.93 5.98 0.14
C LEU A 93 2.21 5.15 -0.01
N VAL A 94 2.85 5.28 -1.16
CA VAL A 94 4.17 4.72 -1.48
C VAL A 94 5.03 5.86 -1.97
N GLU A 95 6.06 6.23 -1.21
CA GLU A 95 7.01 7.26 -1.64
C GLU A 95 8.22 6.63 -2.30
N VAL A 96 8.39 6.88 -3.60
CA VAL A 96 9.54 6.43 -4.38
C VAL A 96 10.65 7.47 -4.25
N VAL A 97 11.73 7.08 -3.59
CA VAL A 97 12.90 7.90 -3.32
C VAL A 97 14.06 7.47 -4.21
N ARG A 98 14.79 8.46 -4.76
CA ARG A 98 15.92 8.20 -5.66
C ARG A 98 17.14 7.70 -4.89
N GLY A 99 17.68 6.55 -5.27
CA GLY A 99 18.91 5.96 -4.75
C GLY A 99 20.05 5.89 -5.77
N PHE A 100 19.97 6.64 -6.88
CA PHE A 100 20.98 6.70 -7.94
C PHE A 100 21.28 8.15 -8.35
N PRO A 101 22.45 8.43 -8.97
CA PRO A 101 22.76 9.78 -9.45
C PRO A 101 21.76 10.30 -10.48
N ASP A 102 21.51 11.61 -10.48
CA ASP A 102 20.63 12.21 -11.47
C ASP A 102 21.25 12.27 -12.88
N VAL A 103 20.49 12.78 -13.86
CA VAL A 103 20.97 12.90 -15.26
C VAL A 103 22.20 13.80 -15.41
N ALA A 104 22.44 14.71 -14.45
CA ALA A 104 23.61 15.57 -14.40
C ALA A 104 24.75 14.97 -13.55
N GLY A 105 24.55 13.78 -12.98
CA GLY A 105 25.51 13.09 -12.13
C GLY A 105 25.50 13.54 -10.67
N ALA A 106 24.54 14.36 -10.24
CA ALA A 106 24.42 14.77 -8.84
C ALA A 106 24.03 13.56 -7.97
N PRO A 107 24.66 13.38 -6.79
CA PRO A 107 24.36 12.25 -5.92
C PRO A 107 22.91 12.32 -5.38
N PRO A 108 22.29 11.16 -5.09
CA PRO A 108 20.96 11.12 -4.47
C PRO A 108 20.99 11.60 -3.01
N THR A 109 19.88 12.17 -2.54
CA THR A 109 19.68 12.65 -1.16
C THR A 109 18.44 12.02 -0.51
N PRO A 110 18.38 10.68 -0.39
CA PRO A 110 17.13 9.98 -0.12
C PRO A 110 16.48 10.34 1.23
N ALA A 111 17.27 10.55 2.28
CA ALA A 111 16.75 10.95 3.59
C ALA A 111 16.15 12.36 3.58
N ALA A 112 16.77 13.30 2.85
CA ALA A 112 16.28 14.67 2.71
C ALA A 112 15.03 14.75 1.82
N ASP A 113 14.97 13.93 0.78
CA ASP A 113 13.78 13.81 -0.09
C ASP A 113 12.60 13.30 0.75
N LEU A 114 12.80 12.24 1.54
CA LEU A 114 11.76 11.70 2.42
C LEU A 114 11.30 12.71 3.48
N GLU A 115 12.22 13.42 4.12
CA GLU A 115 11.91 14.48 5.09
C GLU A 115 11.09 15.62 4.45
N SER A 116 11.47 16.03 3.24
CA SER A 116 10.75 17.06 2.49
C SER A 116 9.33 16.60 2.13
N PHE A 117 9.17 15.36 1.70
CA PHE A 117 7.85 14.80 1.42
C PHE A 117 6.97 14.72 2.68
N ALA A 118 7.52 14.23 3.79
CA ALA A 118 6.79 14.14 5.06
C ALA A 118 6.33 15.52 5.56
N ALA A 119 7.19 16.54 5.46
CA ALA A 119 6.86 17.92 5.83
C ALA A 119 5.68 18.47 5.01
N GLU A 120 5.62 18.19 3.70
CA GLU A 120 4.51 18.60 2.84
C GLU A 120 3.18 17.93 3.25
N LEU A 121 3.20 16.64 3.61
CA LEU A 121 2.00 15.94 4.11
C LEU A 121 1.49 16.56 5.42
N VAL A 122 2.41 16.86 6.34
CA VAL A 122 2.11 17.47 7.63
C VAL A 122 1.52 18.87 7.44
N LEU A 123 2.14 19.69 6.58
CA LEU A 123 1.67 21.05 6.29
C LEU A 123 0.27 21.04 5.64
N ALA A 124 0.04 20.12 4.70
CA ALA A 124 -1.26 19.96 4.05
C ALA A 124 -2.37 19.57 5.03
N ASP A 125 -2.05 18.79 6.06
CA ASP A 125 -3.01 18.40 7.10
C ASP A 125 -3.18 19.49 8.17
N LEU A 126 -2.12 20.22 8.52
CA LEU A 126 -2.19 21.35 9.46
C LEU A 126 -3.18 22.40 8.96
N ALA A 127 -3.08 22.78 7.69
CA ALA A 127 -4.01 23.71 7.05
C ALA A 127 -5.48 23.25 7.11
N VAL A 128 -5.71 21.93 7.05
CA VAL A 128 -7.06 21.35 7.19
C VAL A 128 -7.54 21.45 8.64
N ILE A 129 -6.69 21.11 9.61
CA ILE A 129 -7.02 21.19 11.04
C ILE A 129 -7.34 22.63 11.45
N GLU A 130 -6.48 23.60 11.11
CA GLU A 130 -6.65 25.01 11.45
C GLU A 130 -7.99 25.54 10.92
N LYS A 131 -8.26 25.31 9.62
CA LYS A 131 -9.51 25.73 8.98
C LYS A 131 -10.74 25.08 9.62
N ARG A 132 -10.65 23.82 10.06
CA ARG A 132 -11.77 23.16 10.75
C ARG A 132 -11.97 23.73 12.15
N LEU A 133 -10.90 23.93 12.91
CA LEU A 133 -10.96 24.53 14.24
C LEU A 133 -11.59 25.92 14.23
N GLU A 134 -11.29 26.75 13.23
CA GLU A 134 -11.94 28.06 13.06
C GLU A 134 -13.46 27.97 12.88
N ARG A 135 -13.93 26.97 12.11
CA ARG A 135 -15.37 26.73 11.92
C ARG A 135 -16.03 26.21 13.19
N LEU A 136 -15.36 25.28 13.89
CA LEU A 136 -15.83 24.69 15.15
C LEU A 136 -15.98 25.71 16.30
N LYS A 137 -15.34 26.88 16.22
CA LYS A 137 -15.60 27.98 17.17
C LYS A 137 -17.05 28.50 17.11
N LYS A 138 -17.73 28.33 15.97
CA LYS A 138 -19.09 28.82 15.73
C LYS A 138 -20.16 27.71 15.75
N GLU A 139 -19.75 26.46 15.59
CA GLU A 139 -20.62 25.28 15.58
C GLU A 139 -20.78 24.71 17.00
N LYS A 140 -21.97 24.16 17.35
CA LYS A 140 -22.24 23.50 18.64
C LYS A 140 -22.41 21.99 18.42
N GLY A 141 -22.12 21.15 19.42
CA GLY A 141 -22.34 19.70 19.35
C GLY A 141 -21.18 18.88 18.75
N HIS A 142 -20.01 19.51 18.59
CA HIS A 142 -18.79 18.91 18.04
C HIS A 142 -17.62 18.94 19.04
N GLU A 143 -17.91 18.92 20.34
CA GLU A 143 -16.92 19.13 21.40
C GLU A 143 -15.82 18.06 21.39
N ARG A 144 -16.19 16.80 21.11
CA ARG A 144 -15.23 15.68 21.01
C ARG A 144 -14.28 15.83 19.82
N GLU A 145 -14.82 16.20 18.66
CA GLU A 145 -14.03 16.44 17.44
C GLU A 145 -13.08 17.62 17.66
N ARG A 146 -13.59 18.72 18.20
CA ARG A 146 -12.80 19.91 18.52
C ARG A 146 -11.65 19.60 19.47
N ALA A 147 -11.92 18.93 20.59
CA ALA A 147 -10.90 18.57 21.57
C ALA A 147 -9.82 17.67 20.96
N LEU A 148 -10.21 16.73 20.08
CA LEU A 148 -9.26 15.89 19.36
C LEU A 148 -8.38 16.73 18.42
N LEU A 149 -8.96 17.61 17.61
CA LEU A 149 -8.21 18.46 16.68
C LEU A 149 -7.27 19.45 17.40
N GLU A 150 -7.72 20.05 18.52
CA GLU A 150 -6.88 20.92 19.36
C GLU A 150 -5.70 20.16 19.97
N ARG A 151 -5.85 18.86 20.25
CA ARG A 151 -4.77 17.98 20.72
C ARG A 151 -3.78 17.61 19.62
N LEU A 152 -4.24 17.46 18.38
CA LEU A 152 -3.42 17.01 17.25
C LEU A 152 -2.66 18.15 16.56
N ALA A 153 -3.22 19.37 16.53
CA ALA A 153 -2.60 20.52 15.86
C ALA A 153 -1.14 20.77 16.28
N PRO A 154 -0.78 20.78 17.58
CA PRO A 154 0.61 21.01 18.00
C PRO A 154 1.60 19.95 17.49
N SER A 155 1.15 18.72 17.27
CA SER A 155 2.01 17.66 16.70
C SER A 155 2.34 17.97 15.24
N LEU A 156 1.36 18.43 14.46
CA LEU A 156 1.57 18.84 13.08
C LEU A 156 2.42 20.11 12.99
N GLU A 157 2.22 21.09 13.88
CA GLU A 157 3.07 22.29 13.98
C GLU A 157 4.55 21.93 14.26
N ALA A 158 4.77 20.89 15.05
CA ALA A 158 6.11 20.36 15.34
C ALA A 158 6.68 19.44 14.24
N GLY A 159 6.00 19.28 13.10
CA GLY A 159 6.44 18.42 12.00
C GLY A 159 6.20 16.93 12.22
N THR A 160 5.42 16.52 13.24
CA THR A 160 5.17 15.11 13.56
C THR A 160 3.93 14.59 12.81
N PRO A 161 4.05 13.53 11.98
CA PRO A 161 2.90 13.01 11.24
C PRO A 161 1.90 12.26 12.13
N LEU A 162 0.60 12.37 11.84
CA LEU A 162 -0.45 11.81 12.71
C LEU A 162 -0.38 10.29 12.91
N ARG A 163 0.17 9.57 11.92
CA ARG A 163 0.38 8.11 11.95
C ARG A 163 1.22 7.63 13.14
N THR A 164 2.11 8.45 13.69
CA THR A 164 3.01 8.07 14.80
C THR A 164 2.38 8.27 16.18
N LEU A 165 1.23 8.95 16.27
CA LEU A 165 0.62 9.38 17.53
C LEU A 165 -0.19 8.29 18.26
N GLY A 166 -0.24 7.06 17.74
CA GLY A 166 -0.91 5.94 18.42
C GLY A 166 -2.41 6.14 18.64
N LEU A 167 -3.12 6.74 17.68
CA LEU A 167 -4.54 7.08 17.82
C LEU A 167 -5.44 5.85 18.05
N ALA A 168 -6.37 5.98 18.99
CA ALA A 168 -7.36 4.94 19.32
C ALA A 168 -8.36 4.73 18.16
N PRO A 169 -9.02 3.56 18.06
CA PRO A 169 -10.00 3.28 17.00
C PRO A 169 -11.12 4.31 16.90
N GLU A 170 -11.62 4.81 18.03
CA GLU A 170 -12.67 5.82 18.09
C GLU A 170 -12.20 7.17 17.56
N GLU A 171 -10.94 7.53 17.84
CA GLU A 171 -10.32 8.76 17.33
C GLU A 171 -10.13 8.65 15.82
N ARG A 172 -9.61 7.51 15.33
CA ARG A 172 -9.47 7.26 13.89
C ARG A 172 -10.82 7.33 13.16
N ALA A 173 -11.90 6.86 13.79
CA ALA A 173 -13.24 6.97 13.24
C ALA A 173 -13.71 8.43 13.10
N LEU A 174 -13.42 9.28 14.10
CA LEU A 174 -13.70 10.72 14.02
C LEU A 174 -12.87 11.42 12.93
N LEU A 175 -11.64 10.98 12.70
CA LEU A 175 -10.75 11.57 11.69
C LEU A 175 -11.02 11.07 10.27
N ALA A 176 -11.79 10.00 10.08
CA ALA A 176 -11.96 9.33 8.79
C ALA A 176 -12.45 10.28 7.68
N GLY A 177 -13.34 11.23 8.02
CA GLY A 177 -13.90 12.20 7.07
C GLY A 177 -12.91 13.28 6.59
N PHE A 178 -11.77 13.47 7.26
CA PHE A 178 -10.77 14.48 6.89
C PHE A 178 -9.82 14.03 5.79
N ALA A 179 -9.70 12.71 5.60
CA ALA A 179 -8.76 12.13 4.66
C ALA A 179 -7.32 12.67 4.82
N PHE A 180 -6.85 12.81 6.08
CA PHE A 180 -5.50 13.30 6.39
C PHE A 180 -4.43 12.45 5.71
N LEU A 181 -3.43 13.10 5.10
CA LEU A 181 -2.37 12.44 4.35
C LEU A 181 -1.29 11.86 5.28
N SER A 182 -0.89 12.62 6.31
CA SER A 182 0.07 12.23 7.34
C SER A 182 -0.46 11.15 8.29
N LEU A 183 -1.75 10.79 8.21
CA LEU A 183 -2.34 9.67 8.95
C LEU A 183 -2.35 8.35 8.15
N ARG A 184 -2.29 8.41 6.82
CA ARG A 184 -2.32 7.20 5.96
C ARG A 184 -1.14 6.30 6.27
N PRO A 185 -1.18 5.00 6.04
CA PRO A 185 0.03 4.19 6.00
C PRO A 185 1.00 4.68 4.89
N LEU A 186 2.33 4.61 5.11
CA LEU A 186 3.36 4.93 4.10
C LEU A 186 4.36 3.78 4.00
N LEU A 187 4.68 3.42 2.77
CA LEU A 187 5.82 2.60 2.42
C LEU A 187 6.83 3.46 1.65
N VAL A 188 8.08 3.46 2.08
CA VAL A 188 9.18 4.12 1.40
C VAL A 188 9.88 3.11 0.50
N VAL A 189 10.05 3.46 -0.76
CA VAL A 189 10.72 2.64 -1.76
C VAL A 189 11.97 3.37 -2.22
N LEU A 190 13.13 2.90 -1.79
CA LEU A 190 14.41 3.40 -2.27
C LEU A 190 14.73 2.71 -3.61
N ASN A 191 14.62 3.47 -4.70
CA ASN A 191 14.91 2.98 -6.05
C ASN A 191 16.43 3.04 -6.30
N VAL A 192 17.09 1.89 -6.34
CA VAL A 192 18.56 1.75 -6.41
C VAL A 192 19.03 1.18 -7.75
N PRO A 193 20.32 1.34 -8.11
CA PRO A 193 20.92 0.60 -9.21
C PRO A 193 20.87 -0.93 -8.99
N GLU A 194 20.96 -1.72 -10.06
CA GLU A 194 20.95 -3.20 -10.00
C GLU A 194 21.97 -3.76 -9.01
N ALA A 195 23.22 -3.24 -9.05
CA ALA A 195 24.30 -3.67 -8.16
C ALA A 195 24.00 -3.46 -6.66
N ALA A 196 23.04 -2.60 -6.33
CA ALA A 196 22.61 -2.32 -4.96
C ALA A 196 21.28 -3.00 -4.60
N ALA A 197 20.66 -3.79 -5.50
CA ALA A 197 19.34 -4.38 -5.29
C ALA A 197 19.30 -5.40 -4.13
N ALA A 198 20.41 -6.12 -3.89
CA ALA A 198 20.58 -7.07 -2.79
C ALA A 198 21.18 -6.43 -1.52
N VAL A 199 21.56 -5.15 -1.58
CA VAL A 199 22.17 -4.45 -0.44
C VAL A 199 21.08 -3.99 0.52
N PRO A 200 21.24 -4.17 1.85
CA PRO A 200 20.32 -3.62 2.83
C PRO A 200 20.12 -2.12 2.69
N LEU A 201 18.98 -1.59 3.15
CA LEU A 201 18.77 -0.14 3.14
C LEU A 201 19.87 0.57 3.91
N PRO A 202 20.34 1.73 3.40
CA PRO A 202 21.16 2.63 4.19
C PRO A 202 20.47 2.98 5.51
N GLU A 203 21.21 2.89 6.61
CA GLU A 203 20.65 3.10 7.95
C GLU A 203 20.01 4.48 8.12
N GLU A 204 20.55 5.50 7.45
CA GLU A 204 19.98 6.86 7.44
C GLU A 204 18.54 6.87 6.88
N VAL A 205 18.30 6.17 5.77
CA VAL A 205 16.97 6.07 5.14
C VAL A 205 16.03 5.24 6.01
N ALA A 206 16.53 4.12 6.55
CA ALA A 206 15.75 3.27 7.44
C ALA A 206 15.35 3.99 8.73
N ALA A 207 16.29 4.74 9.34
CA ALA A 207 16.04 5.53 10.54
C ALA A 207 15.03 6.65 10.28
N ARG A 208 15.15 7.36 9.14
CA ARG A 208 14.17 8.38 8.76
C ARG A 208 12.79 7.77 8.53
N ALA A 209 12.68 6.67 7.78
CA ALA A 209 11.40 6.01 7.56
C ALA A 209 10.73 5.55 8.89
N ARG A 210 11.51 5.01 9.83
CA ARG A 210 11.00 4.66 11.17
C ARG A 210 10.52 5.88 11.96
N ALA A 211 11.23 7.00 11.89
CA ALA A 211 10.79 8.26 12.51
C ALA A 211 9.46 8.75 11.93
N GLU A 212 9.24 8.54 10.63
CA GLU A 212 7.99 8.82 9.95
C GLU A 212 6.91 7.73 10.17
N GLY A 213 7.15 6.70 11.00
CA GLY A 213 6.21 5.59 11.16
C GLY A 213 5.90 4.86 9.85
N ALA A 214 6.87 4.79 8.95
CA ALA A 214 6.78 4.16 7.64
C ALA A 214 7.63 2.88 7.58
N GLU A 215 7.16 1.92 6.79
CA GLU A 215 8.00 0.80 6.37
C GLU A 215 8.91 1.26 5.22
N ALA A 216 10.05 0.60 5.03
CA ALA A 216 10.97 0.94 3.96
C ALA A 216 11.57 -0.30 3.30
N MET A 217 11.68 -0.25 1.97
CA MET A 217 12.32 -1.30 1.18
C MET A 217 13.18 -0.70 0.06
N ALA A 218 14.20 -1.44 -0.36
CA ALA A 218 15.01 -1.12 -1.52
C ALA A 218 14.59 -2.02 -2.68
N LEU A 219 14.52 -1.43 -3.87
CA LEU A 219 14.30 -2.16 -5.11
C LEU A 219 15.05 -1.50 -6.25
N SER A 220 15.39 -2.26 -7.29
CA SER A 220 15.86 -1.70 -8.54
C SER A 220 14.77 -1.80 -9.58
N ALA A 221 14.20 -0.66 -9.99
CA ALA A 221 13.11 -0.65 -10.96
C ALA A 221 13.54 -1.17 -12.33
N ARG A 222 14.83 -0.98 -12.68
CA ARG A 222 15.42 -1.48 -13.92
C ARG A 222 15.55 -3.00 -13.89
N LEU A 223 16.14 -3.53 -12.82
CA LEU A 223 16.27 -4.97 -12.63
C LEU A 223 14.91 -5.68 -12.70
N GLU A 224 13.90 -5.13 -12.05
CA GLU A 224 12.55 -5.73 -12.05
C GLU A 224 11.89 -5.68 -13.43
N ALA A 225 12.19 -4.66 -14.26
CA ALA A 225 11.73 -4.62 -15.63
C ALA A 225 12.38 -5.73 -16.47
N GLU A 226 13.68 -5.97 -16.29
CA GLU A 226 14.39 -7.07 -16.95
C GLU A 226 13.84 -8.44 -16.52
N ILE A 227 13.64 -8.65 -15.22
CA ILE A 227 13.05 -9.89 -14.67
C ILE A 227 11.65 -10.14 -15.23
N ALA A 228 10.87 -9.08 -15.47
CA ALA A 228 9.53 -9.20 -16.02
C ALA A 228 9.52 -9.72 -17.47
N GLU A 229 10.59 -9.49 -18.23
CA GLU A 229 10.76 -9.97 -19.61
C GLU A 229 11.29 -11.41 -19.69
N LEU A 230 11.81 -11.96 -18.59
CA LEU A 230 12.27 -13.34 -18.52
C LEU A 230 11.10 -14.34 -18.47
N GLU A 231 11.31 -15.50 -19.08
CA GLU A 231 10.43 -16.65 -18.94
C GLU A 231 10.45 -17.19 -17.50
N PRO A 232 9.34 -17.75 -16.98
CA PRO A 232 9.26 -18.20 -15.59
C PRO A 232 10.37 -19.16 -15.15
N ALA A 233 10.84 -20.02 -16.07
CA ALA A 233 11.90 -20.99 -15.79
C ALA A 233 13.28 -20.35 -15.55
N ASP A 234 13.52 -19.17 -16.14
CA ASP A 234 14.82 -18.48 -16.08
C ASP A 234 14.90 -17.49 -14.91
N ARG A 235 13.75 -17.08 -14.36
CA ARG A 235 13.67 -16.08 -13.29
C ARG A 235 14.36 -16.52 -12.02
N ASP A 236 14.14 -17.76 -11.58
CA ASP A 236 14.68 -18.25 -10.31
C ASP A 236 16.21 -18.37 -10.36
N ALA A 237 16.76 -18.82 -11.50
CA ALA A 237 18.20 -18.87 -11.72
C ALA A 237 18.81 -17.46 -11.74
N PHE A 238 18.17 -16.51 -12.44
CA PHE A 238 18.64 -15.13 -12.53
C PHE A 238 18.62 -14.41 -11.16
N LEU A 239 17.57 -14.62 -10.36
CA LEU A 239 17.49 -14.08 -9.00
C LEU A 239 18.59 -14.67 -8.10
N ALA A 240 18.83 -15.98 -8.19
CA ALA A 240 19.87 -16.65 -7.41
C ALA A 240 21.28 -16.13 -7.73
N ASP A 241 21.59 -15.88 -9.01
CA ASP A 241 22.86 -15.32 -9.45
C ASP A 241 23.11 -13.91 -8.89
N LEU A 242 22.04 -13.16 -8.63
CA LEU A 242 22.08 -11.82 -8.01
C LEU A 242 22.02 -11.86 -6.48
N GLY A 243 21.94 -13.04 -5.87
CA GLY A 243 21.81 -13.21 -4.43
C GLY A 243 20.45 -12.79 -3.87
N LEU A 244 19.40 -12.80 -4.70
CA LEU A 244 18.03 -12.46 -4.32
C LEU A 244 17.20 -13.73 -4.14
N ALA A 245 16.52 -13.85 -2.99
CA ALA A 245 15.64 -14.98 -2.71
C ALA A 245 14.27 -14.88 -3.42
N GLU A 246 13.84 -13.66 -3.75
CA GLU A 246 12.57 -13.36 -4.42
C GLU A 246 12.67 -12.01 -5.13
N SER A 247 11.80 -11.77 -6.11
CA SER A 247 11.74 -10.49 -6.82
C SER A 247 11.30 -9.35 -5.90
N ALA A 248 11.77 -8.13 -6.18
CA ALA A 248 11.33 -6.96 -5.44
C ALA A 248 9.83 -6.68 -5.66
N ARG A 249 9.26 -7.07 -6.80
CA ARG A 249 7.82 -7.05 -7.05
C ARG A 249 7.05 -7.89 -6.03
N ALA A 250 7.47 -9.13 -5.76
CA ALA A 250 6.81 -9.99 -4.79
C ALA A 250 6.89 -9.39 -3.36
N ARG A 251 8.07 -8.89 -2.98
CA ARG A 251 8.28 -8.18 -1.71
C ARG A 251 7.38 -6.96 -1.57
N PHE A 252 7.30 -6.14 -2.63
CA PHE A 252 6.51 -4.91 -2.65
C PHE A 252 5.02 -5.19 -2.52
N ILE A 253 4.50 -6.20 -3.22
CA ILE A 253 3.08 -6.59 -3.15
C ILE A 253 2.74 -7.02 -1.72
N ARG A 254 3.59 -7.85 -1.10
CA ARG A 254 3.40 -8.32 0.28
C ARG A 254 3.46 -7.17 1.28
N ALA A 255 4.44 -6.27 1.14
CA ALA A 255 4.55 -5.07 1.96
C ALA A 255 3.30 -4.18 1.81
N SER A 256 2.83 -3.95 0.57
CA SER A 256 1.62 -3.16 0.30
C SER A 256 0.35 -3.79 0.90
N TYR A 257 0.24 -5.12 0.90
CA TYR A 257 -0.89 -5.83 1.48
C TYR A 257 -0.91 -5.73 3.01
N ALA A 258 0.27 -5.86 3.63
CA ALA A 258 0.46 -5.66 5.07
C ALA A 258 0.20 -4.20 5.48
N LEU A 259 0.69 -3.24 4.68
CA LEU A 259 0.52 -1.81 4.88
C LEU A 259 -0.96 -1.39 4.93
N LEU A 260 -1.81 -2.04 4.13
CA LEU A 260 -3.26 -1.82 4.10
C LEU A 260 -4.03 -2.60 5.20
N ASP A 261 -3.30 -3.33 6.07
CA ASP A 261 -3.83 -4.27 7.06
C ASP A 261 -4.85 -5.25 6.46
N LEU A 262 -4.53 -5.77 5.27
CA LEU A 262 -5.37 -6.72 4.57
C LEU A 262 -5.01 -8.16 4.95
N ILE A 263 -6.05 -8.98 5.00
CA ILE A 263 -5.99 -10.44 5.02
C ILE A 263 -6.92 -10.97 3.92
N SER A 264 -6.73 -12.23 3.51
CA SER A 264 -7.66 -12.89 2.59
C SER A 264 -8.39 -14.04 3.27
N PHE A 265 -9.71 -14.08 3.10
CA PHE A 265 -10.47 -15.33 3.22
C PHE A 265 -10.63 -15.96 1.84
N LEU A 266 -10.80 -17.28 1.79
CA LEU A 266 -10.78 -18.04 0.55
C LEU A 266 -12.14 -18.72 0.34
N THR A 267 -12.60 -18.75 -0.89
CA THR A 267 -13.73 -19.59 -1.33
C THR A 267 -13.22 -20.60 -2.34
N THR A 268 -13.63 -21.85 -2.23
CA THR A 268 -13.11 -22.95 -3.04
C THR A 268 -14.22 -23.85 -3.56
N GLY A 269 -14.04 -24.40 -4.75
CA GLY A 269 -14.93 -25.39 -5.38
C GLY A 269 -14.49 -25.69 -6.81
N GLU A 270 -15.24 -26.54 -7.50
CA GLU A 270 -14.95 -26.96 -8.88
C GLU A 270 -15.07 -25.81 -9.91
N ASP A 271 -15.87 -24.79 -9.61
CA ASP A 271 -16.01 -23.62 -10.48
C ASP A 271 -14.88 -22.60 -10.28
N GLU A 272 -14.63 -22.20 -9.03
CA GLU A 272 -13.65 -21.14 -8.72
C GLU A 272 -12.94 -21.37 -7.37
N CYS A 273 -11.61 -21.22 -7.37
CA CYS A 273 -10.85 -20.95 -6.15
C CYS A 273 -10.47 -19.47 -6.12
N ARG A 274 -10.90 -18.74 -5.08
CA ARG A 274 -10.77 -17.28 -5.02
C ARG A 274 -10.30 -16.78 -3.67
N ALA A 275 -9.38 -15.83 -3.68
CA ALA A 275 -9.01 -15.01 -2.53
C ALA A 275 -9.80 -13.70 -2.50
N TRP A 276 -10.37 -13.40 -1.33
CA TRP A 276 -11.15 -12.21 -1.07
C TRP A 276 -10.43 -11.30 -0.06
N PRO A 277 -9.89 -10.15 -0.49
CA PRO A 277 -9.21 -9.24 0.43
C PRO A 277 -10.21 -8.52 1.35
N ILE A 278 -9.96 -8.60 2.65
CA ILE A 278 -10.69 -7.90 3.72
C ILE A 278 -9.70 -7.25 4.68
N ARG A 279 -10.10 -6.19 5.39
CA ARG A 279 -9.28 -5.66 6.48
C ARG A 279 -9.29 -6.62 7.66
N ARG A 280 -8.20 -6.70 8.40
CA ARG A 280 -8.15 -7.48 9.64
C ARG A 280 -9.26 -7.04 10.59
N GLY A 281 -9.85 -8.00 11.30
CA GLY A 281 -10.99 -7.75 12.19
C GLY A 281 -12.35 -7.54 11.50
N THR A 282 -12.41 -7.63 10.16
CA THR A 282 -13.70 -7.63 9.44
C THR A 282 -14.56 -8.81 9.90
N THR A 283 -15.81 -8.54 10.25
CA THR A 283 -16.77 -9.57 10.70
C THR A 283 -17.22 -10.46 9.55
N ALA A 284 -17.69 -11.68 9.85
CA ALA A 284 -18.18 -12.61 8.83
C ALA A 284 -19.30 -12.02 7.96
N LEU A 285 -20.22 -11.26 8.54
CA LEU A 285 -21.29 -10.55 7.82
C LEU A 285 -20.72 -9.58 6.77
N LYS A 286 -19.73 -8.77 7.15
CA LYS A 286 -19.08 -7.80 6.25
C LYS A 286 -18.19 -8.48 5.21
N ALA A 287 -17.55 -9.59 5.56
CA ALA A 287 -16.79 -10.41 4.64
C ALA A 287 -17.71 -11.03 3.57
N ALA A 288 -18.88 -11.54 3.96
CA ALA A 288 -19.88 -12.06 3.03
C ALA A 288 -20.35 -11.01 2.02
N GLY A 289 -20.46 -9.74 2.43
CA GLY A 289 -20.75 -8.62 1.53
C GLY A 289 -19.71 -8.39 0.44
N LYS A 290 -18.47 -8.86 0.61
CA LYS A 290 -17.47 -8.85 -0.46
C LYS A 290 -17.80 -9.83 -1.57
N VAL A 291 -18.44 -10.96 -1.23
CA VAL A 291 -18.91 -11.94 -2.22
C VAL A 291 -20.11 -11.39 -2.98
N HIS A 292 -21.14 -10.94 -2.24
CA HIS A 292 -22.31 -10.29 -2.82
C HIS A 292 -23.09 -9.48 -1.76
N SER A 293 -23.64 -8.32 -2.14
CA SER A 293 -24.37 -7.44 -1.21
C SER A 293 -25.62 -8.09 -0.62
N ASP A 294 -26.26 -9.01 -1.35
CA ASP A 294 -27.45 -9.70 -0.85
C ASP A 294 -27.12 -10.76 0.21
N ILE A 295 -25.92 -11.36 0.16
CA ILE A 295 -25.47 -12.29 1.20
C ILE A 295 -25.23 -11.52 2.50
N GLU A 296 -24.73 -10.28 2.44
CA GLU A 296 -24.60 -9.42 3.62
C GLU A 296 -25.95 -9.06 4.23
N ARG A 297 -26.93 -8.66 3.39
CA ARG A 297 -28.28 -8.29 3.85
C ARG A 297 -29.03 -9.48 4.45
N GLY A 298 -28.87 -10.66 3.85
CA GLY A 298 -29.50 -11.91 4.26
C GLY A 298 -28.62 -12.79 5.14
N PHE A 299 -27.54 -12.24 5.73
CA PHE A 299 -26.57 -13.05 6.45
C PHE A 299 -27.19 -13.72 7.68
N ILE A 300 -27.14 -15.05 7.74
CA ILE A 300 -27.61 -15.85 8.89
C ILE A 300 -26.41 -16.42 9.63
N ARG A 301 -25.56 -17.16 8.91
CA ARG A 301 -24.35 -17.81 9.41
C ARG A 301 -23.36 -18.01 8.26
N ALA A 302 -22.10 -18.30 8.61
CA ALA A 302 -21.09 -18.78 7.68
C ALA A 302 -20.50 -20.08 8.22
N GLU A 303 -20.26 -21.03 7.33
CA GLU A 303 -19.47 -22.24 7.62
C GLU A 303 -18.01 -21.89 7.31
N VAL A 304 -17.12 -22.07 8.29
CA VAL A 304 -15.75 -21.56 8.21
C VAL A 304 -14.78 -22.63 8.68
N ILE A 305 -13.82 -22.98 7.83
CA ILE A 305 -12.70 -23.86 8.17
C ILE A 305 -11.42 -23.03 8.22
N ALA A 306 -10.60 -23.23 9.25
CA ALA A 306 -9.25 -22.67 9.28
C ALA A 306 -8.39 -23.33 8.20
N TYR A 307 -7.65 -22.52 7.42
CA TYR A 307 -6.84 -23.01 6.29
C TYR A 307 -5.90 -24.15 6.67
N ASP A 308 -5.15 -24.00 7.76
CA ASP A 308 -4.18 -25.01 8.19
C ASP A 308 -4.85 -26.33 8.59
N GLU A 309 -6.05 -26.27 9.17
CA GLU A 309 -6.84 -27.46 9.51
C GLU A 309 -7.40 -28.13 8.24
N PHE A 310 -7.85 -27.35 7.25
CA PHE A 310 -8.26 -27.87 5.96
C PHE A 310 -7.11 -28.60 5.27
N MET A 311 -5.92 -28.00 5.23
CA MET A 311 -4.75 -28.62 4.59
C MET A 311 -4.29 -29.88 5.33
N ARG A 312 -4.41 -29.92 6.66
CA ARG A 312 -4.07 -31.10 7.47
C ARG A 312 -5.04 -32.26 7.27
N LEU A 313 -6.34 -31.98 7.12
CA LEU A 313 -7.39 -33.00 7.00
C LEU A 313 -7.68 -33.38 5.55
N GLY A 314 -7.42 -32.49 4.60
CA GLY A 314 -7.43 -32.72 3.16
C GLY A 314 -8.81 -32.73 2.48
N SER A 315 -9.92 -32.56 3.22
CA SER A 315 -11.26 -32.44 2.63
C SER A 315 -12.26 -31.83 3.61
N GLU A 316 -13.31 -31.20 3.08
CA GLU A 316 -14.41 -30.65 3.90
C GLU A 316 -15.12 -31.73 4.74
N ALA A 317 -15.33 -32.92 4.18
CA ALA A 317 -15.95 -34.04 4.89
C ALA A 317 -15.15 -34.43 6.15
N LYS A 318 -13.83 -34.55 6.02
CA LYS A 318 -12.95 -34.85 7.16
C LYS A 318 -12.89 -33.71 8.18
N CYS A 319 -12.98 -32.44 7.74
CA CYS A 319 -13.10 -31.31 8.65
C CYS A 319 -14.40 -31.37 9.45
N ARG A 320 -15.52 -31.73 8.81
CA ARG A 320 -16.82 -31.89 9.47
C ARG A 320 -16.81 -33.04 10.49
N GLU A 321 -16.26 -34.20 10.12
CA GLU A 321 -16.09 -35.34 11.02
C GLU A 321 -15.23 -35.01 12.24
N ALA A 322 -14.21 -34.17 12.06
CA ALA A 322 -13.31 -33.73 13.14
C ALA A 322 -13.85 -32.54 13.97
N GLY A 323 -15.07 -32.04 13.70
CA GLY A 323 -15.65 -30.89 14.40
C GLY A 323 -14.92 -29.58 14.13
N LYS A 324 -14.35 -29.43 12.93
CA LYS A 324 -13.58 -28.25 12.47
C LYS A 324 -14.34 -27.41 11.43
N LEU A 325 -15.66 -27.60 11.34
CA LEU A 325 -16.60 -26.90 10.47
C LEU A 325 -17.78 -26.36 11.30
#